data_AF-A0A7J4HT17-F1
#
_entry.id   AF-A0A7J4HT17-F1
#
_cell.length_a   1.000
_cell.length_b   1.000
_cell.length_c   1.000
_cell.angle_alpha   90.00
_cell.angle_beta   90.00
_cell.angle_gamma   90.00
#
_symmetry.space_group_name_H-M   'P 1'
#
loop_
_entity.id
_entity.type
_entity.pdbx_description
1 polymer ?
#
loop_
_entity_poly.entity_id
_entity_poly.type
_entity_poly.pdbx_seq_one_letter_code
_entity_poly.pdbx_strand_id
1 'polypeptide(L)'
;MKKISLILLIALVVIIGCSKAEQMPEKKVPEVPLPAQAIVSNLSEVHNTSMNVTVTPALAAVIAECTHNSNCTAGEYCINASCQAMASFYATTDCPTKCNLKEVEMSTSDGETYTVPRGQGSYTAGGAVQWKILSPPSYCQGSEVLVPISVLRQNYQHVSSDDVILLKAGETSKNIEYPLIKNFKFTLTVKKVTESCG
;
A
#
# COMPACT_ATOMS: atom_id res chain seq x y z
N MET A 1 72.41 -34.67 -5.90
CA MET A 1 72.90 -33.60 -6.79
C MET A 1 71.71 -32.75 -7.21
N LYS A 2 71.79 -31.42 -6.96
CA LYS A 2 71.39 -30.27 -7.82
C LYS A 2 70.20 -30.46 -8.78
N LYS A 3 69.24 -29.54 -8.98
CA LYS A 3 68.89 -28.17 -8.53
C LYS A 3 67.79 -27.72 -9.53
N ILE A 4 66.99 -26.69 -9.18
CA ILE A 4 66.27 -25.73 -10.09
C ILE A 4 64.96 -26.27 -10.70
N SER A 5 63.76 -25.84 -10.26
CA SER A 5 63.11 -24.52 -10.39
C SER A 5 62.58 -24.25 -11.81
N LEU A 6 61.25 -24.21 -11.99
CA LEU A 6 60.65 -23.22 -12.88
C LEU A 6 59.20 -22.91 -12.48
N ILE A 7 59.05 -21.71 -11.94
CA ILE A 7 57.83 -20.93 -11.75
C ILE A 7 57.26 -20.61 -13.14
N LEU A 8 55.97 -20.84 -13.37
CA LEU A 8 55.24 -20.16 -14.44
C LEU A 8 53.98 -19.50 -13.86
N LEU A 9 54.14 -18.21 -13.58
CA LEU A 9 53.07 -17.24 -13.37
C LEU A 9 52.15 -17.23 -14.60
N ILE A 10 50.87 -17.53 -14.43
CA ILE A 10 49.83 -17.12 -15.37
C ILE A 10 49.09 -15.96 -14.74
N ALA A 11 49.37 -14.79 -15.30
CA ALA A 11 48.79 -13.50 -14.94
C ALA A 11 47.27 -13.52 -15.10
N LEU A 12 46.56 -13.21 -14.02
CA LEU A 12 45.15 -12.85 -14.05
C LEU A 12 45.02 -11.50 -14.78
N VAL A 13 44.51 -11.55 -16.01
CA VAL A 13 44.14 -10.37 -16.78
C VAL A 13 42.85 -9.81 -16.16
N VAL A 14 42.99 -8.78 -15.34
CA VAL A 14 41.88 -7.96 -14.85
C VAL A 14 41.46 -7.03 -15.99
N ILE A 15 40.38 -7.39 -16.68
CA ILE A 15 39.75 -6.53 -17.68
C ILE A 15 38.92 -5.48 -16.92
N ILE A 16 39.54 -4.34 -16.63
CA ILE A 16 38.84 -3.15 -16.15
C ILE A 16 38.03 -2.60 -17.33
N GLY A 17 36.75 -2.97 -17.38
CA GLY A 17 35.79 -2.37 -18.29
C GLY A 17 35.48 -0.94 -17.88
N CYS A 18 36.16 0.04 -18.50
CA CYS A 18 35.74 1.43 -18.51
C CYS A 18 34.40 1.56 -19.23
N SER A 19 33.30 1.55 -18.50
CA SER A 19 32.00 1.96 -19.04
C SER A 19 31.98 3.48 -19.13
N LYS A 20 32.08 3.96 -20.37
CA LYS A 20 32.02 5.36 -20.76
C LYS A 20 30.59 5.87 -20.48
N ALA A 21 30.44 6.75 -19.49
CA ALA A 21 29.17 7.41 -19.21
C ALA A 21 28.93 8.46 -20.30
N GLU A 22 28.02 8.18 -21.22
CA GLU A 22 27.48 9.18 -22.14
C GLU A 22 26.54 10.11 -21.35
N GLN A 23 27.00 11.33 -21.14
CA GLN A 23 26.18 12.43 -20.62
C GLN A 23 25.14 12.80 -21.67
N MET A 24 23.86 12.49 -21.39
CA MET A 24 22.74 13.02 -22.14
C MET A 24 22.58 14.52 -21.85
N PRO A 25 22.28 15.36 -22.85
CA PRO A 25 22.11 16.80 -22.67
C PRO A 25 20.85 17.11 -21.85
N GLU A 26 21.05 17.89 -20.78
CA GLU A 26 20.01 18.47 -19.95
C GLU A 26 19.10 19.39 -20.79
N LYS A 27 17.89 18.91 -21.08
CA LYS A 27 16.86 19.70 -21.75
C LYS A 27 16.27 20.67 -20.72
N LYS A 28 16.65 21.94 -20.81
CA LYS A 28 16.04 23.05 -20.04
C LYS A 28 14.52 23.01 -20.19
N VAL A 29 13.83 22.76 -19.09
CA VAL A 29 12.38 22.89 -18.97
C VAL A 29 12.05 24.39 -18.86
N PRO A 30 11.23 24.96 -19.76
CA PRO A 30 10.81 26.34 -19.64
C PRO A 30 9.91 26.51 -18.42
N GLU A 31 10.25 27.49 -17.59
CA GLU A 31 9.53 27.92 -16.40
C GLU A 31 8.21 28.56 -16.83
N VAL A 32 7.09 27.92 -16.49
CA VAL A 32 5.74 28.43 -16.76
C VAL A 32 5.35 29.37 -15.61
N PRO A 33 5.04 30.66 -15.86
CA PRO A 33 4.63 31.58 -14.81
C PRO A 33 3.25 31.19 -14.27
N LEU A 34 3.16 31.00 -12.95
CA LEU A 34 1.89 30.84 -12.25
C LEU A 34 1.13 32.18 -12.25
N PRO A 35 -0.13 32.24 -12.71
CA PRO A 35 -0.97 33.42 -12.53
C PRO A 35 -1.42 33.52 -11.06
N ALA A 36 -1.17 34.67 -10.46
CA ALA A 36 -1.73 35.08 -9.17
C ALA A 36 -3.26 35.13 -9.28
N GLN A 37 -3.94 34.31 -8.48
CA GLN A 37 -5.40 34.38 -8.34
C GLN A 37 -5.75 35.15 -7.08
N ALA A 38 -6.33 36.33 -7.31
CA ALA A 38 -7.15 37.03 -6.35
C ALA A 38 -8.43 36.22 -6.11
N ILE A 39 -8.74 35.92 -4.85
CA ILE A 39 -10.08 35.45 -4.46
C ILE A 39 -10.60 36.37 -3.37
N VAL A 40 -11.78 36.88 -3.69
CA VAL A 40 -12.60 37.88 -3.02
C VAL A 40 -13.11 37.34 -1.69
N SER A 41 -12.80 38.02 -0.59
CA SER A 41 -13.45 37.81 0.70
C SER A 41 -14.81 38.51 0.69
N ASN A 42 -15.89 37.73 0.62
CA ASN A 42 -17.22 38.16 0.99
C ASN A 42 -17.82 37.04 1.84
N LEU A 43 -17.87 37.21 3.16
CA LEU A 43 -18.76 36.41 3.99
C LEU A 43 -19.31 37.25 5.14
N SER A 44 -20.61 37.44 5.04
CA SER A 44 -21.48 38.25 5.87
C SER A 44 -21.64 37.72 7.29
N GLU A 45 -21.89 38.66 8.18
CA GLU A 45 -22.38 38.49 9.55
C GLU A 45 -23.56 37.51 9.65
N VAL A 46 -23.47 36.55 10.56
CA VAL A 46 -24.67 35.93 11.15
C VAL A 46 -24.54 35.88 12.67
N HIS A 47 -25.51 36.59 13.25
CA HIS A 47 -25.95 36.75 14.62
C HIS A 47 -25.63 35.59 15.60
N ASN A 48 -24.98 35.98 16.70
CA ASN A 48 -24.76 35.19 17.90
C ASN A 48 -26.08 35.03 18.69
N THR A 49 -26.67 33.83 18.67
CA THR A 49 -27.75 33.46 19.60
C THR A 49 -27.24 32.36 20.52
N SER A 50 -26.98 32.75 21.76
CA SER A 50 -26.58 31.86 22.85
C SER A 50 -27.75 30.95 23.24
N MET A 51 -27.63 29.66 22.91
CA MET A 51 -28.41 28.59 23.53
C MET A 51 -27.47 27.74 24.36
N ASN A 52 -27.69 27.76 25.67
CA ASN A 52 -26.94 26.98 26.65
C ASN A 52 -27.41 25.51 26.55
N VAL A 53 -26.73 24.70 25.74
CA VAL A 53 -26.99 23.26 25.60
C VAL A 53 -26.22 22.53 26.70
N THR A 54 -26.96 21.97 27.65
CA THR A 54 -26.42 21.03 28.64
C THR A 54 -26.04 19.74 27.93
N VAL A 55 -24.75 19.54 27.69
CA VAL A 55 -24.22 18.32 27.06
C VAL A 55 -24.13 17.22 28.13
N THR A 56 -25.02 16.24 28.02
CA THR A 56 -24.91 14.95 28.71
C THR A 56 -23.65 14.22 28.20
N PRO A 57 -22.72 13.77 29.08
CA PRO A 57 -21.55 13.02 28.66
C PRO A 57 -21.93 11.56 28.41
N ALA A 58 -22.60 11.31 27.28
CA ALA A 58 -22.85 9.97 26.81
C ALA A 58 -22.67 9.93 25.29
N LEU A 59 -21.67 9.17 24.86
CA LEU A 59 -21.58 8.58 23.52
C LEU A 59 -21.19 9.51 22.36
N ALA A 60 -20.14 10.32 22.53
CA ALA A 60 -19.32 10.76 21.41
C ALA A 60 -18.12 9.80 21.24
N ALA A 61 -18.40 8.52 20.94
CA ALA A 61 -17.42 7.74 20.20
C ALA A 61 -17.50 8.23 18.76
N VAL A 62 -16.86 9.37 18.49
CA VAL A 62 -16.53 9.76 17.13
C VAL A 62 -15.76 8.58 16.56
N ILE A 63 -16.35 7.86 15.60
CA ILE A 63 -15.63 6.83 14.85
C ILE A 63 -14.45 7.59 14.26
N ALA A 64 -13.25 7.35 14.78
CA ALA A 64 -12.06 8.02 14.29
C ALA A 64 -11.84 7.50 12.88
N GLU A 65 -12.33 8.27 11.89
CA GLU A 65 -12.05 7.99 10.49
C GLU A 65 -10.54 8.12 10.28
N CYS A 66 -9.93 7.07 9.76
CA CYS A 66 -8.49 7.05 9.47
C CYS A 66 -8.26 7.04 7.96
N THR A 67 -7.14 7.60 7.53
CA THR A 67 -6.62 7.47 6.16
C THR A 67 -5.19 6.96 6.14
N HIS A 68 -4.59 6.80 7.32
CA HIS A 68 -3.25 6.29 7.53
C HIS A 68 -3.22 5.26 8.65
N ASN A 69 -2.40 4.23 8.52
CA ASN A 69 -2.16 3.27 9.60
C ASN A 69 -1.52 3.95 10.82
N SER A 70 -0.77 5.04 10.60
CA SER A 70 -0.20 5.86 11.68
C SER A 70 -1.24 6.63 12.51
N ASN A 71 -2.49 6.71 12.05
CA ASN A 71 -3.60 7.24 12.86
C ASN A 71 -4.07 6.23 13.92
N CYS A 72 -3.70 4.95 13.76
CA CYS A 72 -4.17 3.87 14.60
C CYS A 72 -3.18 3.52 15.72
N THR A 73 -3.70 2.92 16.78
CA THR A 73 -2.87 2.48 17.90
C THR A 73 -2.01 1.27 17.50
N ALA A 74 -0.97 0.99 18.28
CA ALA A 74 -0.08 -0.13 17.99
C ALA A 74 -0.87 -1.46 17.94
N GLY A 75 -0.71 -2.20 16.84
CA GLY A 75 -1.41 -3.47 16.60
C GLY A 75 -2.72 -3.33 15.80
N GLU A 76 -3.13 -2.10 15.49
CA GLU A 76 -4.28 -1.80 14.63
C GLU A 76 -3.83 -1.29 13.26
N TYR A 77 -4.73 -1.43 12.30
CA TYR A 77 -4.58 -0.90 10.95
C TYR A 77 -5.76 -0.01 10.62
N CYS A 78 -5.54 0.91 9.69
CA CYS A 78 -6.62 1.67 9.11
C CYS A 78 -7.37 0.80 8.09
N ILE A 79 -8.39 0.07 8.54
CA ILE A 79 -9.14 -0.88 7.73
C ILE A 79 -10.47 -0.23 7.37
N ASN A 80 -10.75 -0.03 6.08
CA ASN A 80 -11.99 0.60 5.61
C ASN A 80 -12.34 1.91 6.34
N ALA A 81 -11.34 2.77 6.52
CA ALA A 81 -11.43 4.05 7.24
C ALA A 81 -11.75 3.94 8.75
N SER A 82 -11.52 2.80 9.39
CA SER A 82 -11.59 2.65 10.85
C SER A 82 -10.36 1.95 11.40
N CYS A 83 -9.87 2.38 12.56
CA CYS A 83 -8.79 1.69 13.25
C CYS A 83 -9.29 0.38 13.86
N GLN A 84 -8.77 -0.74 13.36
CA GLN A 84 -9.22 -2.07 13.77
C GLN A 84 -8.04 -3.05 13.84
N ALA A 85 -8.11 -3.99 14.79
CA ALA A 85 -7.16 -5.10 14.87
C ALA A 85 -7.42 -6.12 13.76
N MET A 86 -6.38 -6.52 13.03
CA MET A 86 -6.48 -7.49 11.93
C MET A 86 -7.16 -8.80 12.36
N ALA A 87 -6.90 -9.27 13.58
CA ALA A 87 -7.45 -10.52 14.12
C ALA A 87 -8.98 -10.51 14.28
N SER A 88 -9.62 -9.33 14.36
CA SER A 88 -11.08 -9.23 14.49
C SER A 88 -11.85 -9.72 13.25
N PHE A 89 -11.15 -9.88 12.12
CA PHE A 89 -11.72 -10.33 10.85
C PHE A 89 -11.58 -11.84 10.60
N TYR A 90 -10.94 -12.58 11.51
CA TYR A 90 -10.64 -13.99 11.32
C TYR A 90 -11.13 -14.81 12.50
N ALA A 91 -11.71 -15.98 12.21
CA ALA A 91 -11.98 -16.98 13.23
C ALA A 91 -10.66 -17.59 13.70
N THR A 92 -10.15 -17.15 14.85
CA THR A 92 -8.82 -17.51 15.36
C THR A 92 -8.84 -18.44 16.57
N THR A 93 -9.99 -18.75 17.15
CA THR A 93 -10.13 -19.66 18.32
C THR A 93 -10.88 -20.95 17.94
N ASP A 94 -10.78 -21.97 18.80
CA ASP A 94 -11.68 -23.13 18.83
C ASP A 94 -11.85 -23.92 17.51
N CYS A 95 -10.75 -24.28 16.85
CA CYS A 95 -10.82 -25.18 15.71
C CYS A 95 -9.62 -26.14 15.65
N PRO A 96 -9.83 -27.37 15.13
CA PRO A 96 -8.84 -28.43 15.14
C PRO A 96 -7.68 -28.19 14.18
N THR A 97 -7.90 -27.42 13.11
CA THR A 97 -6.90 -27.17 12.06
C THR A 97 -6.84 -25.69 11.75
N LYS A 98 -5.61 -25.15 11.71
CA LYS A 98 -5.34 -23.74 11.41
C LYS A 98 -4.78 -23.61 10.00
N CYS A 99 -5.27 -22.61 9.29
CA CYS A 99 -4.81 -22.25 7.96
C CYS A 99 -4.07 -20.92 8.00
N ASN A 100 -3.14 -20.78 7.07
CA ASN A 100 -2.43 -19.55 6.79
C ASN A 100 -2.60 -19.21 5.33
N LEU A 101 -2.76 -17.91 5.05
CA LEU A 101 -2.71 -17.39 3.68
C LEU A 101 -1.31 -17.65 3.10
N LYS A 102 -1.23 -18.34 1.96
CA LYS A 102 0.05 -18.65 1.29
C LYS A 102 0.30 -17.68 0.14
N GLU A 103 -0.64 -17.65 -0.81
CA GLU A 103 -0.57 -16.85 -2.02
C GLU A 103 -1.98 -16.48 -2.48
N VAL A 104 -2.07 -15.39 -3.23
CA VAL A 104 -3.30 -14.86 -3.79
C VAL A 104 -3.10 -14.62 -5.27
N GLU A 105 -4.01 -15.16 -6.08
CA GLU A 105 -4.10 -14.79 -7.49
C GLU A 105 -4.97 -13.54 -7.61
N MET A 106 -4.44 -12.51 -8.26
CA MET A 106 -5.06 -11.20 -8.37
C MET A 106 -5.06 -10.72 -9.81
N SER A 107 -6.10 -9.97 -10.20
CA SER A 107 -6.07 -9.14 -11.40
C SER A 107 -6.25 -7.68 -11.05
N THR A 108 -5.68 -6.82 -11.88
CA THR A 108 -5.77 -5.36 -11.78
C THR A 108 -6.63 -4.79 -12.92
N SER A 109 -7.19 -3.60 -12.73
CA SER A 109 -8.03 -2.95 -13.77
C SER A 109 -7.27 -2.52 -15.03
N ASP A 110 -5.95 -2.44 -14.97
CA ASP A 110 -5.07 -2.19 -16.14
C ASP A 110 -4.74 -3.47 -16.93
N GLY A 111 -5.31 -4.61 -16.53
CA GLY A 111 -5.26 -5.87 -17.29
C GLY A 111 -4.14 -6.82 -16.86
N GLU A 112 -3.38 -6.49 -15.83
CA GLU A 112 -2.33 -7.38 -15.31
C GLU A 112 -2.91 -8.46 -14.39
N THR A 113 -2.17 -9.57 -14.26
CA THR A 113 -2.51 -10.68 -13.37
C THR A 113 -1.26 -11.15 -12.64
N TYR A 114 -1.44 -11.46 -11.36
CA TYR A 114 -0.36 -11.75 -10.44
C TYR A 114 -0.70 -12.96 -9.58
N THR A 115 0.29 -13.80 -9.28
CA THR A 115 0.23 -14.76 -8.17
C THR A 115 1.19 -14.27 -7.10
N VAL A 116 0.63 -13.72 -6.02
CA VAL A 116 1.38 -12.96 -5.01
C VAL A 116 1.41 -13.71 -3.69
N PRO A 117 2.59 -14.12 -3.21
CA PRO A 117 2.73 -14.66 -1.86
C PRO A 117 2.35 -13.63 -0.79
N ARG A 118 1.95 -14.09 0.39
CA ARG A 118 1.76 -13.18 1.54
C ARG A 118 3.01 -12.32 1.79
N GLY A 119 2.81 -11.06 2.14
CA GLY A 119 3.89 -10.10 2.38
C GLY A 119 4.49 -9.47 1.11
N GLN A 120 4.04 -9.89 -0.08
CA GLN A 120 4.46 -9.32 -1.36
C GLN A 120 3.34 -8.52 -2.02
N GLY A 121 3.69 -7.80 -3.08
CA GLY A 121 2.81 -6.83 -3.72
C GLY A 121 3.37 -6.32 -5.03
N SER A 122 2.67 -5.36 -5.63
CA SER A 122 3.09 -4.66 -6.85
C SER A 122 2.72 -3.17 -6.75
N TYR A 123 2.93 -2.45 -7.84
CA TYR A 123 2.60 -1.04 -7.96
C TYR A 123 2.10 -0.74 -9.38
N THR A 124 1.28 0.29 -9.51
CA THR A 124 0.79 0.75 -10.81
C THR A 124 1.89 1.45 -11.58
N ALA A 125 1.76 1.54 -12.91
CA ALA A 125 2.67 2.34 -13.73
C ALA A 125 2.86 3.76 -13.16
N GLY A 126 4.12 4.18 -13.01
CA GLY A 126 4.48 5.47 -12.40
C GLY A 126 4.46 5.51 -10.87
N GLY A 127 4.15 4.41 -10.18
CA GLY A 127 4.27 4.27 -8.72
C GLY A 127 3.23 5.02 -7.89
N ALA A 128 2.16 5.52 -8.52
CA ALA A 128 1.11 6.30 -7.84
C ALA A 128 0.37 5.49 -6.75
N VAL A 129 0.11 4.22 -7.03
CA VAL A 129 -0.47 3.27 -6.09
C VAL A 129 0.46 2.07 -5.96
N GLN A 130 0.85 1.76 -4.73
CA GLN A 130 1.46 0.49 -4.38
C GLN A 130 0.46 -0.33 -3.57
N TRP A 131 0.50 -1.64 -3.73
CA TRP A 131 -0.38 -2.52 -2.97
C TRP A 131 0.38 -3.78 -2.55
N LYS A 132 0.02 -4.33 -1.40
CA LYS A 132 0.70 -5.49 -0.82
C LYS A 132 -0.27 -6.36 -0.03
N ILE A 133 -0.17 -7.67 -0.22
CA ILE A 133 -0.86 -8.64 0.62
C ILE A 133 -0.21 -8.66 1.99
N LEU A 134 -0.98 -8.33 3.03
CA LEU A 134 -0.53 -8.46 4.41
C LEU A 134 -0.62 -9.92 4.87
N SER A 135 0.11 -10.25 5.93
CA SER A 135 0.02 -11.56 6.57
C SER A 135 -1.08 -11.51 7.63
N PRO A 136 -2.26 -12.11 7.40
CA PRO A 136 -3.25 -12.26 8.46
C PRO A 136 -2.74 -13.23 9.54
N PRO A 137 -3.35 -13.22 10.74
CA PRO A 137 -3.11 -14.29 11.71
C PRO A 137 -3.57 -15.64 11.15
N SER A 138 -3.06 -16.74 11.72
CA SER A 138 -3.60 -18.07 11.44
C SER A 138 -5.09 -18.11 11.80
N TYR A 139 -5.90 -18.70 10.93
CA TYR A 139 -7.35 -18.72 11.06
C TYR A 139 -7.89 -20.15 10.88
N CYS A 140 -9.16 -20.37 11.21
CA CYS A 140 -9.75 -21.70 11.17
C CYS A 140 -9.99 -22.19 9.74
N GLN A 141 -9.68 -23.46 9.49
CA GLN A 141 -10.01 -24.08 8.21
C GLN A 141 -11.51 -24.01 7.93
N GLY A 142 -11.88 -23.67 6.69
CA GLY A 142 -13.26 -23.57 6.25
C GLY A 142 -13.98 -22.28 6.68
N SER A 143 -13.32 -21.41 7.45
CA SER A 143 -13.81 -20.04 7.64
C SER A 143 -13.68 -19.23 6.35
N GLU A 144 -14.51 -18.21 6.21
CA GLU A 144 -14.41 -17.29 5.09
C GLU A 144 -13.10 -16.50 5.15
N VAL A 145 -12.27 -16.61 4.12
CA VAL A 145 -10.95 -15.99 4.09
C VAL A 145 -11.04 -14.60 3.48
N LEU A 146 -10.72 -13.60 4.29
CA LEU A 146 -10.49 -12.24 3.84
C LEU A 146 -9.01 -12.08 3.47
N VAL A 147 -8.74 -11.41 2.36
CA VAL A 147 -7.39 -11.06 1.93
C VAL A 147 -7.13 -9.62 2.35
N PRO A 148 -6.20 -9.37 3.29
CA PRO A 148 -5.84 -8.02 3.69
C PRO A 148 -4.83 -7.44 2.71
N ILE A 149 -5.20 -6.34 2.08
CA ILE A 149 -4.38 -5.65 1.09
C ILE A 149 -4.07 -4.26 1.62
N SER A 150 -2.81 -4.01 1.94
CA SER A 150 -2.32 -2.66 2.20
C SER A 150 -2.25 -1.91 0.88
N VAL A 151 -2.84 -0.71 0.84
CA VAL A 151 -2.82 0.19 -0.30
C VAL A 151 -2.11 1.46 0.12
N LEU A 152 -1.02 1.77 -0.58
CA LEU A 152 -0.21 2.95 -0.36
C LEU A 152 -0.37 3.89 -1.55
N ARG A 153 -0.91 5.09 -1.31
CA ARG A 153 -1.05 6.12 -2.35
C ARG A 153 0.07 7.13 -2.18
N GLN A 154 0.97 7.22 -3.15
CA GLN A 154 2.16 8.07 -3.04
C GLN A 154 2.18 9.18 -4.08
N ASN A 155 2.53 10.37 -3.60
CA ASN A 155 2.78 11.55 -4.38
C ASN A 155 4.26 11.94 -4.32
N TYR A 156 5.00 11.55 -5.36
CA TYR A 156 6.45 11.67 -5.43
C TYR A 156 7.14 11.07 -4.19
N GLN A 157 7.52 11.90 -3.22
CA GLN A 157 8.21 11.50 -1.98
C GLN A 157 7.29 11.48 -0.75
N HIS A 158 6.00 11.78 -0.92
CA HIS A 158 5.05 11.88 0.18
C HIS A 158 3.96 10.80 0.09
N VAL A 159 3.72 10.11 1.21
CA VAL A 159 2.60 9.17 1.34
C VAL A 159 1.33 9.97 1.60
N SER A 160 0.41 9.99 0.63
CA SER A 160 -0.88 10.68 0.77
C SER A 160 -1.91 9.90 1.59
N SER A 161 -1.77 8.58 1.66
CA SER A 161 -2.60 7.68 2.48
C SER A 161 -1.99 6.28 2.51
N ASP A 162 -2.20 5.56 3.60
CA ASP A 162 -1.89 4.13 3.73
C ASP A 162 -2.99 3.42 4.53
N ASP A 163 -3.84 2.68 3.83
CA ASP A 163 -4.98 1.98 4.40
C ASP A 163 -4.95 0.50 4.00
N VAL A 164 -5.85 -0.27 4.59
CA VAL A 164 -6.04 -1.69 4.32
C VAL A 164 -7.46 -1.90 3.84
N ILE A 165 -7.58 -2.58 2.70
CA ILE A 165 -8.85 -3.11 2.20
C ILE A 165 -8.88 -4.63 2.42
N LEU A 166 -10.08 -5.16 2.68
CA LEU A 166 -10.31 -6.59 2.86
C LEU A 166 -11.18 -7.08 1.71
N LEU A 167 -10.71 -8.08 0.98
CA LEU A 167 -11.44 -8.65 -0.16
C LEU A 167 -11.57 -10.17 -0.03
N LYS A 168 -12.70 -10.71 -0.44
CA LYS A 168 -12.92 -12.15 -0.59
C LYS A 168 -12.47 -12.64 -1.97
N ALA A 169 -12.29 -13.95 -2.11
CA ALA A 169 -12.14 -14.55 -3.42
C ALA A 169 -13.36 -14.23 -4.31
N GLY A 170 -13.11 -13.74 -5.53
CA GLY A 170 -14.12 -13.26 -6.47
C GLY A 170 -14.49 -11.78 -6.30
N GLU A 171 -14.04 -11.11 -5.24
CA GLU A 171 -14.39 -9.71 -4.96
C GLU A 171 -13.44 -8.73 -5.65
N THR A 172 -13.98 -7.58 -6.07
CA THR A 172 -13.22 -6.45 -6.61
C THR A 172 -13.31 -5.27 -5.66
N SER A 173 -12.19 -4.60 -5.43
CA SER A 173 -12.14 -3.39 -4.61
C SER A 173 -13.01 -2.27 -5.17
N LYS A 174 -13.35 -1.31 -4.30
CA LYS A 174 -13.76 0.02 -4.77
C LYS A 174 -12.62 0.67 -5.58
N ASN A 175 -12.94 1.73 -6.31
CA ASN A 175 -11.93 2.52 -7.02
C ASN A 175 -10.89 3.03 -6.02
N ILE A 176 -9.63 2.64 -6.25
CA ILE A 176 -8.46 3.20 -5.62
C ILE A 176 -8.08 4.42 -6.46
N GLU A 177 -8.48 5.58 -5.97
CA GLU A 177 -8.24 6.86 -6.62
C GLU A 177 -6.87 7.41 -6.25
N TYR A 178 -6.32 8.29 -7.08
CA TYR A 178 -5.06 8.97 -6.81
C TYR A 178 -5.25 10.49 -6.92
N PRO A 179 -5.01 11.28 -5.85
CA PRO A 179 -5.43 12.68 -5.78
C PRO A 179 -4.89 13.59 -6.90
N LEU A 180 -3.69 13.32 -7.41
CA LEU A 180 -3.06 14.20 -8.40
C LEU A 180 -3.42 13.89 -9.85
N ILE A 181 -3.89 12.68 -10.14
CA ILE A 181 -4.24 12.28 -11.52
C ILE A 181 -5.76 12.20 -11.58
N LYS A 182 -6.38 13.27 -12.09
CA LYS A 182 -7.81 13.30 -12.35
C LYS A 182 -8.18 12.12 -13.25
N ASN A 183 -9.24 11.39 -12.86
CA ASN A 183 -9.74 10.19 -13.52
C ASN A 183 -8.86 8.93 -13.41
N PHE A 184 -7.79 8.93 -12.60
CA PHE A 184 -7.12 7.69 -12.25
C PHE A 184 -8.08 6.81 -11.44
N LYS A 185 -8.37 5.62 -11.97
CA LYS A 185 -9.19 4.60 -11.31
C LYS A 185 -8.48 3.27 -11.41
N PHE A 186 -8.07 2.76 -10.27
CA PHE A 186 -7.43 1.46 -10.17
C PHE A 186 -8.28 0.55 -9.30
N THR A 187 -8.46 -0.71 -9.68
CA THR A 187 -9.12 -1.71 -8.84
C THR A 187 -8.31 -2.99 -8.79
N LEU A 188 -8.45 -3.68 -7.67
CA LEU A 188 -7.87 -5.00 -7.43
C LEU A 188 -9.00 -6.02 -7.34
N THR A 189 -8.87 -7.14 -8.05
CA THR A 189 -9.79 -8.27 -7.94
C THR A 189 -9.04 -9.48 -7.42
N VAL A 190 -9.52 -10.08 -6.34
CA VAL A 190 -8.99 -11.36 -5.87
C VAL A 190 -9.63 -12.46 -6.70
N LYS A 191 -8.84 -13.20 -7.48
CA LYS A 191 -9.33 -14.32 -8.29
C LYS A 191 -9.38 -15.60 -7.49
N LYS A 192 -8.31 -15.89 -6.76
CA LYS A 192 -8.14 -17.14 -6.04
C LYS A 192 -7.29 -16.93 -4.80
N VAL A 193 -7.58 -17.69 -3.76
CA VAL A 193 -6.81 -17.75 -2.53
C VAL A 193 -6.26 -19.16 -2.38
N THR A 194 -4.96 -19.28 -2.13
CA THR A 194 -4.32 -20.55 -1.79
C THR A 194 -3.87 -20.49 -0.34
N GLU A 195 -4.21 -21.55 0.39
CA GLU A 195 -4.00 -21.65 1.82
C GLU A 195 -3.04 -22.81 2.14
N SER A 196 -2.39 -22.72 3.30
CA SER A 196 -1.65 -23.83 3.89
C SER A 196 -2.22 -24.12 5.26
N CYS A 197 -2.81 -25.31 5.43
CA CYS A 197 -3.44 -25.74 6.67
C CYS A 197 -2.63 -26.86 7.32
N GLY A 198 -2.54 -26.84 8.65
CA GLY A 198 -1.79 -27.81 9.45
C GLY A 198 -2.22 -27.82 10.91
#